data_AF-A0A5J5G0G7-F1
#
_entry.id   AF-A0A5J5G0G7-F1
#
_cell.length_a   1.000
_cell.length_b   1.000
_cell.length_c   1.000
_cell.angle_alpha   90.00
_cell.angle_beta   90.00
_cell.angle_gamma   90.00
#
_symmetry.space_group_name_H-M   'P 1'
#
loop_
_entity.id
_entity.type
_entity.pdbx_description
1 polymer ?
#
loop_
_entity_poly.entity_id
_entity_poly.type
_entity_poly.pdbx_seq_one_letter_code
_entity_poly.pdbx_strand_id
1 'polypeptide(L)'
;MRTQWTIILGLIFALLIAIFAVFNVGSVPVDFGFSEVDLPLIVVIIGCTLIGGLIVGAFGIVRQFKLQKKIKTLTGELNEARALIAGLETAPVPSMEHSPAASRDVPDMPPSSL
;
A
#
# COMPACT_ATOMS: atom_id res chain seq x y z
N MET A 1 -0.19 -9.94 18.44
CA MET A 1 0.48 -9.51 19.70
C MET A 1 0.92 -8.03 19.72
N ARG A 2 1.28 -7.37 18.59
CA ARG A 2 1.81 -5.97 18.59
C ARG A 2 0.79 -4.88 18.96
N THR A 3 -0.48 -5.05 18.62
CA THR A 3 -1.51 -4.04 18.89
C THR A 3 -1.84 -3.93 20.39
N GLN A 4 -1.88 -5.05 21.12
CA GLN A 4 -2.07 -5.04 22.58
C GLN A 4 -0.92 -4.29 23.29
N TRP A 5 0.32 -4.52 22.86
CA TRP A 5 1.48 -3.78 23.34
C TRP A 5 1.36 -2.28 23.10
N THR A 6 0.83 -1.87 21.95
CA THR A 6 0.61 -0.45 21.64
C THR A 6 -0.44 0.17 22.57
N ILE A 7 -1.52 -0.55 22.87
CA ILE A 7 -2.56 -0.07 23.80
C ILE A 7 -1.99 0.09 25.22
N ILE A 8 -1.21 -0.90 25.69
CA ILE A 8 -0.57 -0.86 27.01
C ILE A 8 0.40 0.32 27.12
N LEU A 9 1.25 0.53 26.10
CA LEU A 9 2.15 1.68 26.05
C LEU A 9 1.39 3.01 26.03
N GLY A 10 0.28 3.07 25.28
CA GLY A 10 -0.60 4.23 25.23
C GLY A 10 -1.24 4.55 26.58
N LEU A 11 -1.67 3.53 27.33
CA LEU A 11 -2.21 3.70 28.68
C LEU A 11 -1.16 4.21 29.66
N ILE A 12 0.05 3.66 29.63
CA ILE A 12 1.17 4.14 30.46
C ILE A 12 1.47 5.60 30.12
N PHE A 13 1.50 5.95 28.83
CA PHE A 13 1.73 7.32 28.40
C PHE A 13 0.62 8.28 28.83
N ALA A 14 -0.65 7.88 28.72
CA ALA A 14 -1.79 8.64 29.21
C ALA A 14 -1.72 8.88 30.73
N LEU A 15 -1.29 7.87 31.49
CA LEU A 15 -1.05 8.01 32.93
C LEU A 15 0.05 9.02 33.23
N LEU A 16 1.16 9.01 32.48
CA LEU A 16 2.24 9.99 32.62
C LEU A 16 1.75 11.42 32.32
N ILE A 17 0.96 11.61 31.27
CA ILE A 17 0.33 12.91 30.95
C ILE A 17 -0.56 13.37 32.10
N ALA A 18 -1.39 12.47 32.66
CA ALA A 18 -2.29 12.79 33.77
C ALA A 18 -1.51 13.21 35.04
N ILE A 19 -0.42 12.52 35.36
CA ILE A 19 0.46 12.89 36.47
C ILE A 19 1.05 14.29 36.25
N PHE A 20 1.53 14.56 35.03
CA PHE A 20 2.07 15.87 34.67
C PHE A 20 1.02 16.98 34.76
N ALA A 21 -0.23 16.69 34.39
CA ALA A 21 -1.35 17.61 34.49
C ALA A 21 -1.64 18.03 35.93
N VAL A 22 -1.57 17.09 36.88
CA VAL A 22 -1.80 17.37 38.31
C VAL A 22 -0.68 18.23 38.88
N PHE A 23 0.59 17.91 38.58
CA PHE A 23 1.72 18.67 39.11
C PHE A 23 1.91 20.04 38.45
N ASN A 24 1.45 20.22 37.22
CA ASN A 24 1.65 21.43 36.45
C ASN A 24 0.32 22.16 36.18
N VAL A 25 -0.58 22.17 37.17
CA VAL A 25 -1.81 23.01 37.18
C VAL A 25 -1.49 24.50 37.44
N GLY A 26 -0.24 24.92 37.19
CA GLY A 26 0.14 26.33 37.22
C GLY A 26 -0.63 27.11 36.17
N SER A 27 -1.25 28.21 36.59
CA SER A 27 -1.89 29.16 35.67
C SER A 27 -0.80 29.90 34.91
N VAL A 28 -0.87 29.83 33.58
CA VAL A 28 0.04 30.53 32.68
C VAL A 28 -0.81 31.50 31.86
N PRO A 29 -0.48 32.80 31.85
CA PRO A 29 -1.16 33.75 31.00
C PRO A 29 -0.88 33.43 29.54
N VAL A 30 -1.94 33.32 28.75
CA VAL A 30 -1.86 33.12 27.31
C VAL A 30 -2.47 34.33 26.63
N ASP A 31 -1.65 35.04 25.86
CA ASP A 31 -2.09 36.14 25.00
C ASP A 31 -2.61 35.58 23.67
N PHE A 32 -3.91 35.74 23.42
CA PHE A 32 -4.57 35.36 22.17
C PHE A 32 -4.58 36.50 21.13
N GLY A 33 -3.84 37.59 21.36
CA GLY A 33 -3.76 38.79 20.53
C GLY A 33 -4.89 39.80 20.77
N PHE A 34 -6.00 39.38 21.39
CA PHE A 34 -7.15 40.23 21.71
C PHE A 34 -7.50 40.24 23.21
N SER A 35 -7.08 39.21 23.93
CA SER A 35 -7.31 39.07 25.38
C SER A 35 -6.28 38.11 25.94
N GLU A 36 -5.80 38.41 27.14
CA GLU A 36 -4.97 37.53 27.94
C GLU A 36 -5.88 36.70 28.85
N VAL A 37 -5.69 35.38 28.86
CA VAL A 37 -6.47 34.46 29.69
C VAL A 37 -5.52 33.54 30.42
N ASP A 38 -5.69 33.46 31.74
CA ASP A 38 -4.96 32.51 32.58
C ASP A 38 -5.55 31.11 32.40
N LEU A 39 -4.77 30.23 31.77
CA LEU A 39 -5.14 28.83 31.59
C LEU A 39 -4.07 27.94 32.23
N PRO A 40 -4.44 26.78 32.79
CA PRO A 40 -3.46 25.78 33.18
C PRO A 40 -2.62 25.37 31.97
N LEU A 41 -1.29 25.27 32.12
CA LEU A 41 -0.37 24.96 31.00
C LEU A 41 -0.78 23.70 30.21
N ILE A 42 -1.31 22.69 30.92
CA ILE A 42 -1.76 21.45 30.29
C ILE A 42 -2.89 21.65 29.27
N VAL A 43 -3.80 22.62 29.50
CA VAL A 43 -4.89 22.92 28.56
C VAL A 43 -4.32 23.39 27.23
N VAL A 44 -3.28 24.21 27.27
CA VAL A 44 -2.56 24.70 26.09
C VAL A 44 -1.87 23.54 25.37
N ILE A 45 -1.14 22.69 26.10
CA ILE A 45 -0.42 21.54 25.52
C ILE A 45 -1.40 20.58 24.84
N ILE A 46 -2.51 20.23 25.50
CA ILE A 46 -3.53 19.35 24.93
C ILE A 46 -4.15 19.99 23.69
N GLY A 47 -4.51 21.28 23.74
CA GLY A 47 -5.07 22.01 22.60
C GLY A 47 -4.14 21.99 21.39
N CYS A 48 -2.87 22.35 21.56
CA CYS A 48 -1.88 22.34 20.49
C CYS A 48 -1.62 20.92 19.96
N THR A 49 -1.53 19.93 20.85
CA THR A 49 -1.28 18.54 20.47
C THR A 49 -2.46 17.96 19.70
N LEU A 50 -3.70 18.26 20.09
CA LEU A 50 -4.91 17.87 19.37
C LEU A 50 -4.95 18.48 17.97
N ILE A 51 -4.65 19.77 17.83
CA ILE A 51 -4.59 20.43 16.53
C ILE A 51 -3.49 19.81 15.66
N GLY A 52 -2.29 19.63 16.21
CA GLY A 52 -1.19 18.97 15.50
C GLY A 52 -1.54 17.54 15.06
N GLY A 53 -2.16 16.76 15.95
CA GLY A 53 -2.64 15.42 15.67
C GLY A 53 -3.72 15.38 14.59
N LEU A 54 -4.64 16.35 14.60
CA LEU A 54 -5.68 16.49 13.58
C LEU A 54 -5.07 16.78 12.20
N ILE A 55 -4.10 17.69 12.14
CA ILE A 55 -3.39 18.03 10.90
C ILE A 55 -2.67 16.78 10.37
N VAL A 56 -1.85 16.12 11.20
CA VAL A 56 -1.12 14.90 10.81
C VAL A 56 -2.08 13.78 10.39
N GLY A 57 -3.18 13.61 11.12
CA GLY A 57 -4.24 12.65 10.81
C GLY A 57 -4.88 12.91 9.44
N ALA A 58 -5.25 14.17 9.17
CA ALA A 58 -5.81 14.57 7.87
C ALA A 58 -4.83 14.30 6.72
N PHE A 59 -3.55 14.67 6.87
CA PHE A 59 -2.51 14.35 5.89
C PHE A 59 -2.34 12.84 5.69
N GLY A 60 -2.39 12.07 6.78
CA GLY A 60 -2.34 10.61 6.75
C GLY A 60 -3.49 10.00 5.95
N ILE A 61 -4.71 10.49 6.17
CA ILE A 61 -5.92 10.05 5.44
C ILE A 61 -5.81 10.34 3.95
N VAL A 62 -5.44 11.58 3.58
CA VAL A 62 -5.26 11.97 2.16
C VAL A 62 -4.19 11.12 1.48
N ARG A 63 -3.06 10.89 2.16
CA ARG A 63 -2.00 10.01 1.68
C ARG A 63 -2.54 8.60 1.48
N GLN A 64 -3.24 8.04 2.46
CA GLN A 64 -3.77 6.69 2.39
C GLN A 64 -4.73 6.51 1.21
N PHE A 65 -5.63 7.47 0.97
CA PHE A 65 -6.52 7.44 -0.20
C PHE A 65 -5.74 7.44 -1.53
N LYS A 66 -4.70 8.27 -1.66
CA LYS A 66 -3.85 8.28 -2.86
C LYS A 66 -3.14 6.94 -3.06
N LEU A 67 -2.62 6.34 -1.98
CA LEU A 67 -1.99 5.02 -2.05
C LEU A 67 -2.99 3.94 -2.46
N GLN A 68 -4.20 3.93 -1.89
CA GLN A 68 -5.24 2.98 -2.28
C GLN A 68 -5.64 3.11 -3.76
N LYS A 69 -5.75 4.34 -4.28
CA LYS A 69 -6.03 4.56 -5.71
C LYS A 69 -4.91 4.00 -6.58
N LYS A 70 -3.64 4.25 -6.23
CA LYS A 70 -2.48 3.68 -6.93
C LYS A 70 -2.50 2.16 -6.91
N ILE A 71 -2.77 1.55 -5.75
CA ILE A 71 -2.88 0.08 -5.63
C ILE A 71 -3.94 -0.44 -6.61
N LYS A 72 -5.13 0.17 -6.65
CA LYS A 72 -6.19 -0.25 -7.58
C LYS A 72 -5.75 -0.16 -9.05
N THR A 73 -5.12 0.94 -9.45
CA THR A 73 -4.62 1.13 -10.83
C THR A 73 -3.55 0.08 -11.17
N LEU A 74 -2.52 -0.07 -10.34
CA LEU A 74 -1.44 -1.02 -10.58
C LEU A 74 -1.95 -2.47 -10.59
N THR A 75 -2.89 -2.82 -9.72
CA THR A 75 -3.50 -4.17 -9.73
C THR A 75 -4.31 -4.40 -11.01
N GLY A 76 -4.99 -3.38 -11.54
CA GLY A 76 -5.69 -3.45 -12.82
C GLY A 76 -4.74 -3.71 -13.99
N GLU A 77 -3.68 -2.91 -14.11
CA GLU A 77 -2.64 -3.07 -15.13
C GLU A 77 -1.97 -4.46 -15.06
N LEU A 78 -1.68 -4.96 -13.86
CA LEU A 78 -1.14 -6.31 -13.69
C LEU A 78 -2.10 -7.41 -14.16
N ASN A 79 -3.40 -7.25 -13.91
CA ASN A 79 -4.40 -8.22 -14.35
C ASN A 79 -4.56 -8.22 -15.88
N GLU A 80 -4.56 -7.04 -16.50
CA GLU A 80 -4.62 -6.89 -17.96
C GLU A 80 -3.37 -7.49 -18.63
N ALA A 81 -2.17 -7.16 -18.13
CA ALA A 81 -0.93 -7.74 -18.63
C ALA A 81 -0.91 -9.28 -18.50
N ARG A 82 -1.40 -9.82 -17.38
CA ARG A 82 -1.53 -11.28 -17.18
C ARG A 82 -2.52 -11.90 -18.16
N ALA A 83 -3.65 -11.24 -18.44
CA ALA A 83 -4.63 -11.72 -19.40
C ALA A 83 -4.08 -11.74 -20.84
N LEU A 84 -3.30 -10.73 -21.23
CA LEU A 84 -2.63 -10.69 -22.53
C LEU A 84 -1.62 -11.83 -22.68
N ILE A 85 -0.79 -12.07 -21.65
CA ILE A 85 0.19 -13.17 -21.65
C ILE A 85 -0.54 -14.52 -21.78
N ALA A 86 -1.59 -14.74 -20.98
CA ALA A 86 -2.38 -15.97 -21.05
C ALA A 86 -3.03 -16.17 -22.44
N GLY A 87 -3.53 -15.10 -23.06
CA GLY A 87 -4.09 -15.14 -24.42
C GLY A 87 -3.06 -15.53 -25.49
N LEU A 88 -1.82 -15.05 -25.37
CA LEU A 88 -0.73 -15.42 -26.28
C LEU A 88 -0.27 -16.87 -26.09
N GLU A 89 -0.31 -17.40 -24.87
CA GLU A 89 -0.02 -18.82 -24.59
C GLU A 89 -1.12 -19.76 -25.08
N THR A 90 -2.37 -19.28 -25.20
CA THR A 90 -3.51 -20.06 -25.71
C THR A 90 -3.70 -20.01 -27.22
N ALA A 91 -2.96 -19.16 -27.94
CA ALA A 91 -3.00 -19.13 -29.40
C ALA A 91 -2.49 -20.48 -29.93
N PRO A 92 -3.25 -21.21 -30.77
CA PRO A 92 -2.77 -22.45 -31.35
C PRO A 92 -1.45 -22.17 -32.06
N VAL A 93 -0.37 -22.84 -31.65
CA VAL A 93 0.86 -22.88 -32.45
C VAL A 93 0.41 -23.26 -33.85
N PRO A 94 0.68 -22.44 -34.89
CA PRO A 94 0.30 -22.80 -36.23
C PRO A 94 1.06 -24.08 -36.52
N SER A 95 0.34 -25.21 -36.52
CA SER A 95 0.83 -26.48 -36.98
C SER A 95 1.38 -26.20 -38.36
N MET A 96 2.71 -26.27 -38.51
CA MET A 96 3.31 -26.33 -39.83
C MET A 96 2.66 -27.55 -40.50
N GLU A 97 1.67 -27.30 -41.37
CA GLU A 97 1.09 -28.33 -42.20
C GLU A 97 2.25 -28.97 -42.95
N HIS A 98 2.52 -30.22 -42.63
CA HIS A 98 3.40 -31.06 -43.41
C HIS A 98 2.70 -31.28 -44.75
N SER A 99 2.98 -30.39 -45.70
CA SER A 99 2.62 -30.58 -47.10
C SER A 99 3.08 -31.97 -47.53
N PRO A 100 2.20 -32.85 -48.03
CA PRO A 100 2.61 -34.15 -48.55
C PRO A 100 3.33 -33.90 -49.87
N ALA A 101 4.63 -33.68 -49.80
CA ALA A 101 5.49 -33.63 -50.97
C ALA A 101 5.57 -35.05 -51.55
N ALA A 102 4.76 -35.26 -52.59
CA ALA A 102 4.98 -36.12 -53.74
C ALA A 102 5.86 -37.36 -53.48
N SER A 103 5.19 -38.53 -53.50
CA SER A 103 5.76 -39.83 -53.82
C SER A 103 6.85 -39.71 -54.88
N ARG A 104 8.11 -39.83 -54.44
CA ARG A 104 9.22 -40.08 -55.35
C ARG A 104 9.17 -41.56 -55.70
N ASP A 105 8.75 -41.86 -56.92
CA ASP A 105 8.98 -43.13 -57.57
C ASP A 105 10.48 -43.45 -57.49
N VAL A 106 10.82 -44.47 -56.71
CA VAL A 106 12.16 -45.06 -56.66
C VAL A 106 12.19 -46.14 -57.74
N PRO A 107 13.01 -46.02 -58.80
CA PRO A 107 13.17 -47.11 -59.75
C PRO A 107 13.89 -48.28 -59.09
N ASP A 108 13.31 -49.48 -59.19
CA ASP A 108 13.92 -50.72 -58.71
C ASP A 108 15.30 -50.93 -59.32
N MET A 109 16.33 -51.02 -58.47
CA MET A 109 17.68 -51.41 -58.87
C MET A 109 17.80 -52.94 -58.74
N PRO A 110 18.33 -53.66 -59.75
CA PRO A 110 18.45 -55.11 -59.69
C PRO A 110 19.49 -55.55 -58.66
N PRO A 111 19.35 -56.76 -58.07
CA PRO A 111 20.23 -57.23 -57.02
C PRO A 111 21.65 -57.43 -57.56
N SER A 112 22.63 -56.82 -56.88
CA SER A 112 24.05 -57.07 -57.11
C SER A 112 24.38 -58.50 -56.70
N SER A 113 24.61 -59.35 -57.69
CA SER A 113 25.21 -60.66 -57.51
C SER A 113 26.68 -60.50 -57.13
N LEU A 114 27.04 -60.80 -55.88
CA LEU A 114 28.32 -61.39 -55.44
C LEU A 114 28.17 -61.91 -54.00
#